data_AF-A0A2A4SNL4-F1
#
_entry.id   AF-A0A2A4SNL4-F1
#
_cell.length_a   1.000
_cell.length_b   1.000
_cell.length_c   1.000
_cell.angle_alpha   90.00
_cell.angle_beta   90.00
_cell.angle_gamma   90.00
#
_symmetry.space_group_name_H-M   'P 1'
#
loop_
_entity.id
_entity.type
_entity.pdbx_description
1 polymer ?
#
loop_
_entity_poly.entity_id
_entity_poly.type
_entity_poly.pdbx_seq_one_letter_code
_entity_poly.pdbx_strand_id
1 'polypeptide(L)'
;MKDNTKVKANLVKVSNSDDLALLKINNCKAPFLTFARSSAVSQGMDIYAIGSPLGLRDQLTKGTVTQISSHGISTDAQILPGNSGGPLVTEKGQVVGVNTLKVSQRTPLGEGFGIAIPVRKVKQNFARYF
;
A
#
# COMPACT_ATOMS: atom_id res chain seq x y z
N MET A 1 -12.51 -1.84 12.20
CA MET A 1 -12.15 -0.41 12.26
C MET A 1 -11.16 -0.19 13.40
N LYS A 2 -10.51 0.98 13.48
CA LYS A 2 -9.48 1.27 14.50
C LYS A 2 -10.00 1.16 15.94
N ASP A 3 -11.26 1.51 16.14
CA ASP A 3 -12.03 1.39 17.39
C ASP A 3 -12.56 -0.04 17.68
N ASN A 4 -12.04 -1.05 16.98
CA ASN A 4 -12.49 -2.45 17.02
C ASN A 4 -13.89 -2.73 16.47
N THR A 5 -14.63 -1.74 15.99
CA THR A 5 -15.95 -2.00 15.38
C THR A 5 -15.79 -2.84 14.11
N LYS A 6 -16.67 -3.83 13.94
CA LYS A 6 -16.74 -4.68 12.74
C LYS A 6 -17.82 -4.12 11.83
N VAL A 7 -17.47 -3.90 10.57
CA VAL A 7 -18.38 -3.35 9.56
C VAL A 7 -18.33 -4.22 8.32
N LYS A 8 -19.49 -4.40 7.67
CA LYS A 8 -19.57 -5.09 6.39
C LYS A 8 -19.08 -4.16 5.27
N ALA A 9 -18.13 -4.63 4.49
CA ALA A 9 -17.69 -3.95 3.27
C ALA A 9 -18.25 -4.68 2.04
N ASN A 10 -18.63 -3.92 1.02
CA ASN A 10 -19.09 -4.44 -0.26
C ASN A 10 -17.95 -4.33 -1.27
N LEU A 11 -17.74 -5.38 -2.06
CA LEU A 11 -16.81 -5.34 -3.17
C LEU A 11 -17.37 -4.45 -4.29
N VAL A 12 -16.60 -3.43 -4.69
CA VAL A 12 -16.98 -2.51 -5.77
C VAL A 12 -16.33 -2.92 -7.07
N LYS A 13 -15.01 -3.18 -7.05
CA LYS A 13 -14.22 -3.52 -8.23
C LYS A 13 -12.95 -4.26 -7.85
N VAL A 14 -12.51 -5.16 -8.72
CA VAL A 14 -11.20 -5.84 -8.63
C VAL A 14 -10.39 -5.52 -9.88
N SER A 15 -9.08 -5.31 -9.71
CA SER A 15 -8.10 -5.31 -10.78
C SER A 15 -7.14 -6.49 -10.57
N ASN A 16 -7.37 -7.56 -11.32
CA ASN A 16 -6.57 -8.79 -11.20
C ASN A 16 -5.13 -8.58 -11.72
N SER A 17 -4.93 -7.73 -12.74
CA SER A 17 -3.61 -7.48 -13.32
C SER A 17 -2.68 -6.77 -12.34
N ASP A 18 -3.22 -5.84 -11.55
CA ASP A 18 -2.45 -5.02 -10.61
C ASP A 18 -2.57 -5.46 -9.16
N ASP A 19 -3.30 -6.54 -8.86
CA ASP A 19 -3.49 -7.06 -7.49
C ASP A 19 -4.12 -5.99 -6.55
N LEU A 20 -5.22 -5.40 -7.01
CA LEU A 20 -5.95 -4.35 -6.28
C LEU A 20 -7.44 -4.67 -6.18
N ALA A 21 -8.06 -4.28 -5.07
CA ALA A 21 -9.51 -4.29 -4.90
C ALA A 21 -10.00 -2.99 -4.27
N LEU A 22 -11.16 -2.52 -4.72
CA LEU A 22 -11.88 -1.39 -4.13
C LEU A 22 -13.09 -1.92 -3.37
N LEU A 23 -13.14 -1.58 -2.07
CA LEU A 23 -14.23 -1.94 -1.17
C LEU A 23 -14.99 -0.69 -0.72
N LYS A 24 -16.29 -0.81 -0.49
CA LYS A 24 -17.15 0.26 0.02
C LYS A 24 -17.80 -0.14 1.33
N ILE A 25 -17.67 0.71 2.34
CA ILE A 25 -18.44 0.64 3.58
C ILE A 25 -19.54 1.71 3.48
N ASN A 26 -20.80 1.31 3.62
CA ASN A 26 -21.92 2.26 3.55
C ASN A 26 -21.97 3.12 4.83
N ASN A 27 -22.28 4.41 4.66
CA ASN A 27 -22.50 5.38 5.73
C ASN A 27 -21.31 5.51 6.71
N CYS A 28 -20.09 5.28 6.25
CA CYS A 28 -18.88 5.45 7.05
C CYS A 28 -18.35 6.88 6.93
N LYS A 29 -18.14 7.54 8.08
CA LYS A 29 -17.35 8.77 8.18
C LYS A 29 -16.10 8.45 8.99
N ALA A 30 -14.94 8.52 8.36
CA ALA A 30 -13.66 8.23 9.01
C ALA A 30 -12.58 9.19 8.47
N PRO A 31 -11.52 9.46 9.26
CA PRO A 31 -10.31 10.08 8.73
C PRO A 31 -9.76 9.25 7.57
N PHE A 32 -9.23 9.93 6.55
CA PHE A 32 -8.65 9.29 5.38
C PHE A 32 -7.28 9.89 5.08
N LEU A 33 -6.41 9.09 4.48
CA LEU A 33 -5.10 9.55 4.01
C LEU A 33 -5.24 10.18 2.63
N THR A 34 -4.38 11.16 2.36
CA THR A 34 -4.30 11.77 1.03
C THR A 34 -3.25 11.08 0.19
N PHE A 35 -3.46 11.06 -1.13
CA PHE A 35 -2.46 10.58 -2.07
C PHE A 35 -1.34 11.61 -2.26
N ALA A 36 -0.10 11.15 -2.23
CA ALA A 36 1.04 11.93 -2.67
C ALA A 36 0.93 12.26 -4.16
N ARG A 37 1.59 13.34 -4.59
CA ARG A 37 1.78 13.61 -6.03
C ARG A 37 2.72 12.56 -6.61
N SER A 38 2.54 12.21 -7.89
CA SER A 38 3.36 11.18 -8.52
C SER A 38 4.85 11.53 -8.59
N SER A 39 5.19 12.82 -8.58
CA SER A 39 6.58 13.32 -8.48
C SER A 39 7.15 13.31 -7.06
N ALA A 40 6.35 12.98 -6.05
CA ALA A 40 6.75 13.06 -4.65
C ALA A 40 7.46 11.80 -4.14
N VAL A 41 7.83 10.87 -5.02
CA VAL A 41 8.55 9.64 -4.66
C VAL A 41 9.82 9.57 -5.49
N SER A 42 10.95 9.44 -4.82
CA SER A 42 12.27 9.30 -5.43
C SER A 42 13.04 8.19 -4.74
N GLN A 43 13.98 7.57 -5.45
CA GLN A 43 14.92 6.65 -4.83
C GLN A 43 15.70 7.37 -3.70
N GLY A 44 15.97 6.66 -2.62
CA GLY A 44 16.58 7.23 -1.40
C GLY A 44 15.61 7.94 -0.46
N MET A 45 14.32 8.06 -0.80
CA MET A 45 13.32 8.65 0.07
C MET A 45 12.90 7.69 1.19
N ASP A 46 12.85 8.19 2.42
CA ASP A 46 12.26 7.50 3.57
C ASP A 46 10.75 7.28 3.38
N ILE A 47 10.32 6.05 3.64
CA ILE A 47 8.91 5.64 3.58
C ILE A 47 8.56 4.75 4.77
N TYR A 48 7.26 4.57 4.97
CA TYR A 48 6.71 3.76 6.06
C TYR A 48 5.62 2.84 5.53
N ALA A 49 5.79 1.55 5.78
CA ALA A 49 4.76 0.54 5.54
C ALA A 49 3.93 0.39 6.81
N ILE A 50 2.60 0.48 6.69
CA ILE A 50 1.68 0.27 7.80
C ILE A 50 0.83 -0.96 7.51
N GLY A 51 0.68 -1.85 8.49
CA GLY A 51 -0.05 -3.09 8.31
C GLY A 51 -0.44 -3.79 9.61
N SER A 52 -0.87 -5.04 9.50
CA SER A 52 -1.20 -5.88 10.65
C SER A 52 -0.57 -7.26 10.54
N PRO A 53 0.78 -7.35 10.56
CA PRO A 53 1.47 -8.62 10.43
C PRO A 53 1.18 -9.52 11.63
N LEU A 54 0.99 -10.82 11.37
CA LEU A 54 0.65 -11.83 12.39
C LEU A 54 -0.58 -11.50 13.26
N GLY A 55 -1.47 -10.61 12.78
CA GLY A 55 -2.63 -10.14 13.54
C GLY A 55 -2.31 -9.07 14.61
N LEU A 56 -1.04 -8.69 14.76
CA LEU A 56 -0.64 -7.53 15.56
C LEU A 56 -1.00 -6.26 14.79
N ARG A 57 -1.97 -5.51 15.29
CA ARG A 57 -2.50 -4.34 14.59
C ARG A 57 -1.50 -3.19 14.56
N ASP A 58 -1.60 -2.40 13.50
CA ASP A 58 -0.94 -1.09 13.37
C ASP A 58 0.59 -1.11 13.49
N GLN A 59 1.22 -2.19 13.00
CA GLN A 59 2.67 -2.23 12.90
C GLN A 59 3.14 -1.26 11.82
N LEU A 60 4.19 -0.54 12.15
CA LEU A 60 4.84 0.42 11.28
C LEU A 60 6.27 -0.04 11.06
N THR A 61 6.66 -0.10 9.79
CA THR A 61 8.03 -0.43 9.39
C THR A 61 8.58 0.69 8.53
N LYS A 62 9.72 1.25 8.95
CA LYS A 62 10.46 2.23 8.16
C LYS A 62 11.36 1.54 7.16
N GLY A 63 11.52 2.15 5.99
CA GLY A 63 12.59 1.85 5.06
C GLY A 63 12.78 2.99 4.07
N THR A 64 13.47 2.71 2.99
CA THR A 64 13.85 3.64 1.94
C THR A 64 13.36 3.12 0.60
N VAL A 65 13.04 4.00 -0.33
CA VAL A 65 12.77 3.61 -1.72
C VAL A 65 14.08 3.17 -2.38
N THR A 66 14.18 1.88 -2.73
CA THR A 66 15.38 1.30 -3.36
C THR A 66 15.30 1.33 -4.87
N GLN A 67 14.11 1.23 -5.45
CA GLN A 67 13.89 1.31 -6.90
C GLN A 67 12.45 1.76 -7.21
N ILE A 68 12.27 2.52 -8.30
CA ILE A 68 10.95 2.86 -8.85
C ILE A 68 10.90 2.32 -10.28
N SER A 69 9.85 1.55 -10.58
CA SER A 69 9.62 1.01 -11.93
C SER A 69 8.14 1.11 -12.32
N SER A 70 7.83 0.75 -13.56
CA SER A 70 6.45 0.58 -14.02
C SER A 70 5.69 -0.51 -13.27
N HIS A 71 6.41 -1.44 -12.62
CA HIS A 71 5.82 -2.58 -11.93
C HIS A 71 5.53 -2.27 -10.45
N GLY A 72 6.29 -1.37 -9.82
CA GLY A 72 6.19 -1.14 -8.39
C GLY A 72 7.19 -0.11 -7.85
N ILE A 73 6.99 0.22 -6.57
CA ILE A 73 7.98 0.86 -5.70
C ILE A 73 8.62 -0.26 -4.89
N SER A 74 9.93 -0.45 -5.04
CA SER A 74 10.71 -1.37 -4.23
C SER A 74 11.28 -0.63 -3.03
N THR A 75 11.34 -1.31 -1.89
CA THR A 75 11.86 -0.76 -0.63
C THR A 75 12.55 -1.84 0.19
N ASP A 76 13.46 -1.44 1.07
CA ASP A 76 14.04 -2.28 2.13
C ASP A 76 13.20 -2.26 3.43
N ALA A 77 12.05 -1.57 3.45
CA ALA A 77 11.09 -1.72 4.53
C ALA A 77 10.60 -3.18 4.57
N GLN A 78 10.63 -3.80 5.76
CA GLN A 78 10.12 -5.16 5.93
C GLN A 78 8.61 -5.22 5.66
N ILE A 79 8.25 -5.81 4.52
CA ILE A 79 6.86 -6.11 4.17
C ILE A 79 6.63 -7.60 4.38
N LEU A 80 5.93 -7.94 5.46
CA LEU A 80 5.59 -9.30 5.86
C LEU A 80 4.11 -9.62 5.60
N PRO A 81 3.70 -10.91 5.63
CA PRO A 81 2.29 -11.29 5.63
C PRO A 81 1.48 -10.52 6.67
N GLY A 82 0.40 -9.88 6.20
CA GLY A 82 -0.44 -8.95 6.99
C GLY A 82 -0.19 -7.47 6.72
N ASN A 83 0.89 -7.10 6.01
CA ASN A 83 1.08 -5.74 5.49
C ASN A 83 0.37 -5.53 4.15
N SER A 84 0.08 -6.60 3.40
CA SER A 84 -0.59 -6.54 2.09
C SER A 84 -1.93 -5.81 2.17
N GLY A 85 -2.16 -4.88 1.24
CA GLY A 85 -3.34 -4.00 1.23
C GLY A 85 -3.22 -2.76 2.13
N GLY A 86 -2.25 -2.74 3.05
CA GLY A 86 -1.92 -1.56 3.85
C GLY A 86 -1.19 -0.48 3.04
N PRO A 87 -1.16 0.77 3.53
CA PRO A 87 -0.53 1.87 2.79
C PRO A 87 1.00 1.86 2.95
N LEU A 88 1.68 2.27 1.88
CA LEU A 88 3.03 2.80 1.91
C LEU A 88 2.93 4.33 1.92
N VAL A 89 3.51 4.99 2.93
CA VAL A 89 3.34 6.44 3.13
C VAL A 89 4.68 7.17 3.25
N THR A 90 4.68 8.46 2.91
CA THR A 90 5.79 9.38 3.25
C THR A 90 5.77 9.74 4.73
N GLU A 91 6.83 10.41 5.22
CA GLU A 91 6.86 11.04 6.55
C GLU A 91 5.66 11.96 6.84
N LYS A 92 5.07 12.57 5.81
CA LYS A 92 3.91 13.46 5.92
C LYS A 92 2.58 12.70 5.96
N GLY A 93 2.60 11.37 5.99
CA GLY A 93 1.39 10.53 5.95
C GLY A 93 0.69 10.52 4.58
N GLN A 94 1.39 10.92 3.51
CA GLN A 94 0.82 10.87 2.16
C GLN A 94 1.05 9.51 1.55
N VAL A 95 0.00 8.88 1.02
CA VAL A 95 0.09 7.55 0.43
C VAL A 95 0.83 7.62 -0.90
N VAL A 96 1.84 6.78 -1.05
CA VAL A 96 2.66 6.64 -2.26
C VAL A 96 2.41 5.31 -2.97
N GLY A 97 1.94 4.30 -2.23
CA GLY A 97 1.55 3.01 -2.79
C GLY A 97 0.73 2.16 -1.82
N VAL A 98 0.37 0.96 -2.29
CA VAL A 98 -0.30 -0.09 -1.52
C VAL A 98 0.66 -1.26 -1.40
N ASN A 99 0.98 -1.67 -0.17
CA ASN A 99 1.90 -2.77 0.09
C ASN A 99 1.36 -4.07 -0.51
N THR A 100 2.22 -4.84 -1.16
CA THR A 100 1.88 -6.17 -1.68
C THR A 100 3.04 -7.13 -1.43
N LEU A 101 2.73 -8.40 -1.25
CA LEU A 101 3.71 -9.48 -1.15
C LEU A 101 4.12 -10.04 -2.51
N LYS A 102 4.03 -9.26 -3.59
CA LYS A 102 4.56 -9.65 -4.90
C LYS A 102 6.10 -9.67 -4.89
N VAL A 103 6.70 -10.48 -4.04
CA VAL A 103 7.95 -11.18 -4.34
C VAL A 103 7.61 -12.04 -5.54
N SER A 104 7.79 -11.50 -6.75
CA SER A 104 7.79 -12.38 -7.90
C SER A 104 8.88 -13.41 -7.62
N GLN A 105 8.65 -14.68 -7.93
CA GLN A 105 9.67 -15.73 -7.92
C GLN A 105 10.89 -15.40 -8.82
N ARG A 106 10.90 -14.22 -9.46
CA ARG A 106 11.93 -13.67 -10.34
C ARG A 106 12.54 -12.36 -9.82
N THR A 107 12.23 -11.94 -8.59
CA THR A 107 12.83 -10.74 -8.01
C THR A 107 14.12 -11.17 -7.31
N PRO A 108 15.32 -10.76 -7.77
CA PRO A 108 16.60 -11.19 -7.17
C PRO A 108 16.82 -10.64 -5.76
N LEU A 109 15.87 -9.87 -5.22
CA LEU A 109 16.07 -9.01 -4.07
C LEU A 109 16.22 -9.78 -2.75
N GLY A 110 15.92 -11.08 -2.69
CA GLY A 110 16.11 -11.88 -1.48
C GLY A 110 15.15 -11.50 -0.34
N GLU A 111 15.44 -12.00 0.86
CA GLU A 111 14.71 -11.64 2.09
C GLU A 111 15.00 -10.18 2.46
N GLY A 112 13.98 -9.46 2.95
CA GLY A 112 14.13 -8.07 3.44
C GLY A 112 13.73 -6.96 2.48
N PHE A 113 13.26 -7.27 1.25
CA PHE A 113 12.74 -6.27 0.32
C PHE A 113 11.23 -6.37 0.14
N GLY A 114 10.56 -5.23 0.26
CA GLY A 114 9.14 -5.05 0.02
C GLY A 114 8.85 -4.44 -1.35
N ILE A 115 7.65 -4.72 -1.87
CA ILE A 115 7.11 -4.06 -3.07
C ILE A 115 5.77 -3.43 -2.74
N ALA A 116 5.54 -2.24 -3.28
CA ALA A 116 4.25 -1.57 -3.24
C ALA A 116 3.75 -1.22 -4.64
N ILE A 117 2.44 -1.36 -4.84
CA ILE A 117 1.74 -0.93 -6.04
C ILE A 117 1.61 0.60 -5.99
N PRO A 118 2.14 1.36 -6.98
CA PRO A 118 2.18 2.81 -6.89
C PRO A 118 0.77 3.42 -6.95
N VAL A 119 0.56 4.55 -6.27
CA VAL A 119 -0.73 5.29 -6.29
C VAL A 119 -1.20 5.62 -7.71
N ARG A 120 -0.28 5.80 -8.67
CA ARG A 120 -0.63 5.97 -10.08
C ARG A 120 -1.50 4.82 -10.60
N LYS A 121 -1.16 3.57 -10.28
CA LYS A 121 -1.93 2.39 -10.68
C LYS A 121 -3.27 2.32 -9.97
N VAL A 122 -3.34 2.70 -8.70
CA VAL A 122 -4.59 2.82 -7.94
C VAL A 122 -5.53 3.81 -8.65
N LYS A 123 -5.03 5.00 -8.99
CA LYS A 123 -5.80 6.01 -9.74
C LYS A 123 -6.22 5.50 -11.12
N GLN A 124 -5.35 4.83 -11.86
CA GLN A 124 -5.70 4.28 -13.18
C GLN A 124 -6.83 3.24 -13.11
N ASN A 125 -6.79 2.35 -12.11
CA ASN A 125 -7.79 1.29 -11.96
C ASN A 125 -9.15 1.81 -11.46
N PHE A 126 -9.14 2.87 -10.66
CA PHE A 126 -10.32 3.35 -9.92
C PHE A 126 -10.66 4.83 -10.12
N ALA A 127 -10.16 5.49 -11.18
CA ALA A 127 -10.36 6.92 -11.45
C ALA A 127 -11.84 7.39 -11.36
N ARG A 128 -12.79 6.53 -11.74
CA ARG A 128 -14.24 6.84 -11.71
C ARG A 128 -14.84 6.89 -10.30
N TYR A 129 -14.05 6.55 -9.28
CA TYR A 129 -14.48 6.50 -7.88
C TYR A 129 -13.77 7.53 -7.01
N PHE A 130 -12.94 8.39 -7.61
CA PHE A 130 -12.22 9.50 -6.96
C PHE A 130 -12.69 10.84 -7.50
#